data_AF-A0A256ZT41-F1
#
_entry.id   AF-A0A256ZT41-F1
#
_cell.length_a   1.000
_cell.length_b   1.000
_cell.length_c   1.000
_cell.angle_alpha   90.00
_cell.angle_beta   90.00
_cell.angle_gamma   90.00
#
_symmetry.space_group_name_H-M   'P 1'
#
loop_
_entity.id
_entity.type
_entity.pdbx_description
1 polymer ?
#
loop_
_entity_poly.entity_id
_entity_poly.type
_entity_poly.pdbx_seq_one_letter_code
_entity_poly.pdbx_strand_id
1 'polypeptide(L)'
;MIEFIFPILIGILISYEDFKKSLIRNKYVLLLLIYALLFQLYFGIETMLFISTFLSSLIISFLFWYLGMWPAGDAKLFFALSLLFPPLFIFLGFAWLFTSILSLLKLPSNFFITIFAMFVAYEILRKFFTAKTETFFVLCAIVRLIIDYNNIYTIPFLYKFFTTLFVFIVLRFFV
;
A
#
# COMPACT_ATOMS: atom_id res chain seq x y z
N MET A 1 16.50 1.86 -5.97
CA MET A 1 16.13 0.51 -6.43
C MET A 1 16.80 -0.61 -5.61
N ILE A 2 18.06 -0.48 -5.21
CA ILE A 2 18.78 -1.51 -4.44
C ILE A 2 18.16 -1.71 -3.05
N GLU A 3 17.55 -0.68 -2.49
CA GLU A 3 16.93 -0.68 -1.16
C GLU A 3 15.76 -1.67 -1.08
N PHE A 4 15.11 -2.00 -2.20
CA PHE A 4 13.98 -2.93 -2.20
C PHE A 4 14.40 -4.40 -2.30
N ILE A 5 15.67 -4.70 -2.61
CA ILE A 5 16.14 -6.09 -2.75
C ILE A 5 16.02 -6.84 -1.42
N PHE A 6 16.42 -6.20 -0.32
CA PHE A 6 16.37 -6.79 1.01
C PHE A 6 14.94 -7.18 1.47
N PRO A 7 13.94 -6.27 1.47
CA PRO A 7 12.58 -6.62 1.86
C PRO A 7 11.93 -7.64 0.93
N ILE A 8 12.25 -7.64 -0.36
CA ILE A 8 11.79 -8.67 -1.31
C ILE A 8 12.36 -10.04 -0.93
N LEU A 9 13.67 -10.14 -0.67
CA LEU A 9 14.30 -11.41 -0.27
C LEU A 9 13.74 -11.93 1.06
N ILE A 10 13.54 -11.05 2.04
CA ILE A 10 12.90 -11.46 3.30
C ILE A 10 11.44 -11.87 3.07
N GLY A 11 10.69 -11.15 2.24
CA GLY A 11 9.30 -11.50 1.90
C GLY A 11 9.19 -12.89 1.27
N ILE A 12 10.11 -13.24 0.35
CA ILE A 12 10.20 -14.58 -0.24
C ILE A 12 10.52 -15.63 0.82
N LEU A 13 11.47 -15.37 1.71
CA LEU A 13 11.83 -16.29 2.81
C LEU A 13 10.67 -16.51 3.78
N ILE A 14 9.95 -15.45 4.15
CA ILE A 14 8.77 -15.55 5.01
C ILE A 14 7.69 -16.38 4.32
N SER A 15 7.40 -16.08 3.04
CA SER A 15 6.38 -16.81 2.26
C SER A 15 6.72 -18.30 2.16
N TYR A 16 8.00 -18.63 1.96
CA TYR A 16 8.46 -20.02 1.92
C TYR A 16 8.32 -20.73 3.28
N GLU A 17 8.71 -20.07 4.39
CA GLU A 17 8.54 -20.66 5.72
C GLU A 17 7.07 -20.79 6.11
N ASP A 18 6.24 -19.83 5.75
CA ASP A 18 4.81 -19.87 6.01
C ASP A 18 4.12 -21.01 5.24
N PHE A 19 4.42 -21.17 3.95
CA PHE A 19 3.88 -22.30 3.17
C PHE A 19 4.33 -23.67 3.71
N LYS A 20 5.57 -23.76 4.21
CA LYS A 20 6.15 -25.04 4.67
C LYS A 20 5.81 -25.40 6.11
N LYS A 21 5.65 -24.40 6.99
CA LYS A 21 5.54 -24.59 8.44
C LYS A 21 4.33 -23.90 9.06
N SER A 22 3.54 -23.16 8.27
CA SER A 22 2.42 -22.33 8.72
C SER A 22 2.78 -21.42 9.90
N LEU A 23 4.02 -20.94 9.92
CA LEU A 23 4.60 -20.20 11.04
C LEU A 23 5.51 -19.10 10.52
N ILE A 24 5.14 -17.85 10.81
CA ILE A 24 5.98 -16.68 10.58
C ILE A 24 6.86 -16.45 11.80
N ARG A 25 8.17 -16.66 11.66
CA ARG A 25 9.11 -16.44 12.77
C ARG A 25 9.32 -14.96 13.05
N ASN A 26 9.20 -14.57 14.32
CA ASN A 26 9.39 -13.18 14.79
C ASN A 26 10.73 -12.56 14.35
N LYS A 27 11.79 -13.36 14.16
CA LYS A 27 13.10 -12.85 13.72
C LYS A 27 13.05 -12.13 12.35
N TYR A 28 12.22 -12.59 11.41
CA TYR A 28 12.12 -11.97 10.09
C TYR A 28 11.32 -10.67 10.13
N VAL A 29 10.24 -10.67 10.91
CA VAL A 29 9.44 -9.47 11.18
C VAL A 29 10.30 -8.40 11.86
N LEU A 30 11.09 -8.79 12.86
CA LEU A 30 12.00 -7.88 13.55
C LEU A 30 13.05 -7.29 12.60
N LEU A 31 13.63 -8.13 11.71
CA LEU A 31 14.55 -7.66 10.67
C LEU A 31 13.89 -6.66 9.72
N LEU A 32 12.65 -6.93 9.26
CA LEU A 32 11.90 -6.00 8.41
C LEU A 32 11.59 -4.69 9.14
N LEU A 33 11.25 -4.74 10.41
CA LEU A 33 10.91 -3.56 11.20
C LEU A 33 12.14 -2.68 11.46
N ILE A 34 13.27 -3.30 11.84
CA ILE A 34 14.56 -2.58 11.95
C ILE A 34 14.93 -1.96 10.60
N TYR A 35 14.80 -2.72 9.52
CA TYR A 35 15.08 -2.21 8.19
C TYR A 35 14.15 -1.04 7.83
N ALA A 36 12.85 -1.14 8.11
CA ALA A 36 11.90 -0.06 7.87
C ALA A 36 12.30 1.20 8.64
N LEU A 37 12.67 1.10 9.91
CA LEU A 37 13.14 2.25 10.71
C LEU A 37 14.41 2.87 10.12
N LEU A 38 15.41 2.05 9.77
CA LEU A 38 16.64 2.53 9.13
C LEU A 38 16.37 3.18 7.77
N PHE A 39 15.46 2.61 6.99
CA PHE A 39 15.02 3.13 5.71
C PHE A 39 14.39 4.52 5.90
N GLN A 40 13.50 4.68 6.88
CA GLN A 40 12.89 5.98 7.14
C GLN A 40 13.87 7.05 7.63
N LEU A 41 14.84 6.66 8.47
CA LEU A 41 15.92 7.56 8.91
C LEU A 41 16.82 7.96 7.73
N TYR A 42 17.14 7.00 6.85
CA TYR A 42 17.99 7.23 5.68
C TYR A 42 17.34 8.18 4.65
N PHE A 43 16.03 8.02 4.40
CA PHE A 43 15.29 8.85 3.45
C PHE A 43 14.78 10.17 4.05
N GLY A 44 15.00 10.41 5.36
CA GLY A 44 14.66 11.68 6.01
C GLY A 44 13.16 11.99 6.00
N ILE A 45 12.31 10.98 6.20
CA ILE A 45 10.85 11.18 6.22
C ILE A 45 10.46 12.17 7.33
N GLU A 46 9.52 13.06 7.04
CA GLU A 46 8.99 14.01 8.02
C GLU A 46 8.51 13.29 9.29
N THR A 47 8.95 13.76 10.45
CA THR A 47 8.70 13.11 11.74
C THR A 47 7.21 12.91 12.02
N MET A 48 6.37 13.89 11.67
CA MET A 48 4.92 13.79 11.85
C MET A 48 4.29 12.72 10.94
N LEU A 49 4.76 12.60 9.70
CA LEU A 49 4.29 11.59 8.76
C LEU A 49 4.69 10.18 9.23
N PHE A 50 5.92 10.02 9.73
CA PHE A 50 6.35 8.76 10.34
C PHE A 50 5.48 8.39 11.55
N ILE A 51 5.31 9.30 12.51
CA ILE A 51 4.52 9.04 13.73
C ILE A 51 3.09 8.63 13.36
N SER A 52 2.46 9.35 12.42
CA SER A 52 1.10 9.02 11.99
C SER A 52 1.01 7.64 11.30
N THR A 53 1.96 7.30 10.44
CA THR A 53 2.03 6.00 9.75
C THR A 53 2.31 4.86 10.75
N PHE A 54 3.19 5.10 11.72
CA PHE A 54 3.52 4.14 12.78
C PHE A 54 2.30 3.87 13.68
N LEU A 55 1.66 4.91 14.20
CA LEU A 55 0.49 4.75 15.06
C LEU A 55 -0.69 4.12 14.33
N SER A 56 -0.99 4.57 13.11
CA SER A 56 -2.10 4.00 12.33
C SER A 56 -1.87 2.54 11.98
N SER A 57 -0.68 2.17 11.50
CA SER A 57 -0.36 0.78 11.18
C SER A 57 -0.32 -0.12 12.43
N LEU A 58 0.15 0.38 13.57
CA LEU A 58 0.13 -0.34 14.84
C LEU A 58 -1.31 -0.60 15.34
N ILE A 59 -2.15 0.44 15.34
CA ILE A 59 -3.55 0.34 15.77
C ILE A 59 -4.30 -0.65 14.87
N ILE A 60 -4.15 -0.53 13.55
CA ILE A 60 -4.80 -1.40 12.57
C ILE A 60 -4.34 -2.85 12.74
N SER A 61 -3.02 -3.07 12.83
CA SER A 61 -2.43 -4.39 13.08
C SER A 61 -2.98 -5.03 14.37
N PHE A 62 -3.02 -4.26 15.46
CA PHE A 62 -3.53 -4.71 16.74
C PHE A 62 -5.02 -5.06 16.67
N LEU A 63 -5.85 -4.20 16.07
CA LEU A 63 -7.29 -4.43 15.93
C LEU A 63 -7.57 -5.69 15.13
N PHE A 64 -6.84 -5.94 14.04
CA PHE A 64 -7.04 -7.13 13.22
C PHE A 64 -6.65 -8.42 13.92
N TRP A 65 -5.60 -8.38 14.74
CA TRP A 65 -5.29 -9.50 15.62
C TRP A 65 -6.36 -9.69 16.71
N TYR A 66 -6.77 -8.61 17.37
CA TYR A 66 -7.73 -8.63 18.47
C TYR A 66 -9.12 -9.14 18.05
N LEU A 67 -9.59 -8.76 16.86
CA LEU A 67 -10.85 -9.21 16.28
C LEU A 67 -10.79 -10.64 15.72
N GLY A 68 -9.63 -11.31 15.81
CA GLY A 68 -9.43 -12.66 15.28
C GLY A 68 -9.43 -12.73 13.75
N MET A 69 -9.31 -11.58 13.07
CA MET A 69 -9.29 -11.52 11.61
C MET A 69 -7.96 -12.01 11.04
N TRP A 70 -6.86 -11.75 11.76
CA TRP A 70 -5.52 -12.22 11.39
C TRP A 70 -4.82 -12.95 12.53
N PRO A 71 -4.01 -13.97 12.22
CA PRO A 71 -3.08 -14.51 13.18
C PRO A 71 -2.03 -13.45 13.55
N ALA A 72 -1.46 -13.57 14.75
CA ALA A 72 -0.49 -12.60 15.27
C ALA A 72 0.75 -12.42 14.36
N GLY A 73 1.07 -13.41 13.52
CA GLY A 73 2.16 -13.31 12.54
C GLY A 73 1.88 -12.27 11.45
N ASP A 74 0.72 -12.38 10.81
CA ASP A 74 0.31 -11.51 9.69
C ASP A 74 0.11 -10.08 10.14
N ALA A 75 -0.51 -9.89 11.32
CA ALA A 75 -0.66 -8.58 11.93
C ALA A 75 0.70 -7.87 12.10
N LYS A 76 1.70 -8.55 12.65
CA LYS A 76 3.03 -7.97 12.85
C LYS A 76 3.75 -7.72 11.52
N LEU A 77 3.57 -8.60 10.55
CA LEU A 77 4.16 -8.46 9.22
C LEU A 77 3.57 -7.25 8.48
N PHE A 78 2.25 -7.07 8.54
CA PHE A 78 1.56 -5.89 8.01
C PHE A 78 2.10 -4.60 8.63
N PHE A 79 2.28 -4.58 9.96
CA PHE A 79 2.86 -3.44 10.64
C PHE A 79 4.25 -3.09 10.11
N ALA A 80 5.14 -4.09 10.00
CA ALA A 80 6.49 -3.90 9.48
C ALA A 80 6.51 -3.45 8.01
N LEU A 81 5.65 -4.02 7.15
CA LEU A 81 5.57 -3.64 5.73
C LEU A 81 4.95 -2.27 5.52
N SER A 82 3.95 -1.87 6.32
CA SER A 82 3.31 -0.56 6.21
C SER A 82 4.28 0.60 6.50
N LEU A 83 5.29 0.33 7.35
CA LEU A 83 6.38 1.27 7.60
C LEU A 83 7.41 1.32 6.46
N LEU A 84 7.51 0.27 5.65
CA LEU A 84 8.54 0.10 4.62
C LEU A 84 8.05 0.56 3.24
N PHE A 85 6.81 0.25 2.90
CA PHE A 85 6.16 0.63 1.66
C PHE A 85 4.94 1.50 1.95
N PRO A 86 5.07 2.83 1.87
CA PRO A 86 3.91 3.69 1.95
C PRO A 86 2.97 3.34 0.78
N PRO A 87 1.67 3.06 1.01
CA PRO A 87 0.69 2.77 -0.04
C PRO A 87 0.48 3.91 -1.05
N LEU A 88 1.16 5.05 -0.83
CA LEU A 88 1.00 6.29 -1.58
C LEU A 88 1.18 6.12 -3.09
N PHE A 89 2.16 5.34 -3.55
CA PHE A 89 2.47 5.27 -5.00
C PHE A 89 1.41 4.54 -5.82
N ILE A 90 0.74 3.54 -5.23
CA ILE A 90 -0.33 2.78 -5.89
C ILE A 90 -1.54 3.68 -6.13
N PHE A 91 -1.89 4.52 -5.16
CA PHE A 91 -3.07 5.40 -5.28
C PHE A 91 -2.81 6.66 -6.08
N LEU A 92 -1.56 7.15 -6.10
CA LEU A 92 -1.28 8.46 -6.69
C LEU A 92 -1.61 8.42 -8.18
N GLY A 93 -1.06 7.48 -8.92
CA GLY A 93 -1.32 7.37 -10.36
C GLY A 93 -2.63 6.67 -10.71
N PHE A 94 -2.87 5.52 -10.08
CA PHE A 94 -3.89 4.59 -10.54
C PHE A 94 -5.31 5.09 -10.32
N ALA A 95 -5.58 5.70 -9.17
CA ALA A 95 -6.89 6.25 -8.86
C ALA A 95 -7.31 7.32 -9.88
N TRP A 96 -6.38 8.21 -10.23
CA TRP A 96 -6.61 9.28 -11.20
C TRP A 96 -6.88 8.75 -12.60
N LEU A 97 -6.06 7.79 -13.06
CA LEU A 97 -6.24 7.17 -14.37
C LEU A 97 -7.64 6.53 -14.45
N PHE A 98 -8.05 5.84 -13.39
CA PHE A 98 -9.35 5.17 -13.34
C PHE A 98 -10.51 6.17 -13.33
N THR A 99 -10.45 7.22 -12.50
CA THR A 99 -11.46 8.28 -12.50
C THR A 99 -11.56 9.01 -13.83
N SER A 100 -10.44 9.16 -14.55
CA SER A 100 -10.39 9.79 -15.88
C SER A 100 -11.04 8.92 -16.96
N ILE A 101 -10.88 7.59 -16.87
CA ILE A 101 -11.58 6.66 -17.76
C ILE A 101 -13.09 6.68 -17.49
N LEU A 102 -13.51 6.66 -16.21
CA LEU A 102 -14.93 6.70 -15.85
C LEU A 102 -15.59 8.00 -16.34
N SER A 103 -14.91 9.14 -16.21
CA SER A 103 -15.42 10.42 -16.69
C SER A 103 -15.52 10.48 -18.21
N LEU A 104 -14.55 9.91 -18.94
CA LEU A 104 -14.60 9.76 -20.40
C LEU A 104 -15.83 8.97 -20.85
N LEU A 105 -16.15 7.89 -20.12
CA LEU A 105 -17.33 7.05 -20.35
C LEU A 105 -18.63 7.67 -19.83
N LYS A 106 -18.59 8.89 -19.27
CA LYS A 106 -19.71 9.58 -18.62
C LYS A 106 -20.38 8.75 -17.52
N LEU A 107 -19.61 7.88 -16.87
CA LEU A 107 -20.06 7.09 -15.73
C LEU A 107 -19.97 7.92 -14.44
N PRO A 108 -20.90 7.72 -13.49
CA PRO A 108 -20.84 8.40 -12.20
C PRO A 108 -19.60 7.94 -11.43
N SER A 109 -18.66 8.86 -11.18
CA SER A 109 -17.42 8.62 -10.45
C SER A 109 -17.60 8.86 -8.95
N ASN A 110 -18.58 8.18 -8.36
CA ASN A 110 -18.81 8.27 -6.92
C ASN A 110 -17.72 7.50 -6.17
N PHE A 111 -17.42 7.92 -4.95
CA PHE A 111 -16.35 7.35 -4.11
C PHE A 111 -16.36 5.81 -4.09
N PHE A 112 -17.54 5.22 -3.86
CA PHE A 112 -17.71 3.77 -3.81
C PHE A 112 -17.42 3.07 -5.16
N ILE A 113 -17.93 3.63 -6.26
CA ILE A 113 -17.72 3.08 -7.61
C ILE A 113 -16.24 3.13 -7.98
N THR A 114 -15.58 4.25 -7.68
CA THR A 114 -14.15 4.43 -7.93
C THR A 114 -13.32 3.39 -7.18
N ILE A 115 -13.59 3.18 -5.90
CA ILE A 115 -12.84 2.22 -5.10
C ILE A 115 -13.11 0.78 -5.54
N PHE A 116 -14.37 0.42 -5.76
CA PHE A 116 -14.74 -0.91 -6.22
C PHE A 116 -14.10 -1.23 -7.58
N ALA A 117 -14.16 -0.28 -8.52
CA ALA A 117 -13.59 -0.47 -9.83
C ALA A 117 -12.06 -0.49 -9.81
N MET A 118 -11.42 0.32 -8.96
CA MET A 118 -9.98 0.23 -8.71
C MET A 118 -9.58 -1.15 -8.16
N PHE A 119 -10.37 -1.71 -7.25
CA PHE A 119 -10.12 -3.03 -6.67
C PHE A 119 -10.21 -4.13 -7.74
N VAL A 120 -11.31 -4.14 -8.51
CA VAL A 120 -11.49 -5.09 -9.63
C VAL A 120 -10.38 -4.96 -10.66
N ALA A 121 -10.03 -3.74 -11.04
CA ALA A 121 -8.96 -3.49 -12.01
C ALA A 121 -7.59 -3.91 -11.49
N TYR A 122 -7.31 -3.69 -10.20
CA TYR A 122 -6.10 -4.19 -9.54
C TYR A 122 -6.01 -5.71 -9.61
N GLU A 123 -7.07 -6.45 -9.27
CA GLU A 123 -7.08 -7.92 -9.32
C GLU A 123 -6.95 -8.47 -10.75
N ILE A 124 -7.61 -7.83 -11.72
CA ILE A 124 -7.43 -8.15 -13.14
C ILE A 124 -5.98 -7.94 -13.56
N LEU A 125 -5.42 -6.75 -13.32
CA LEU A 125 -4.05 -6.42 -13.71
C LEU A 125 -3.03 -7.34 -13.03
N ARG A 126 -3.24 -7.67 -11.75
CA ARG A 126 -2.41 -8.61 -11.00
C ARG A 126 -2.41 -9.99 -11.64
N LYS A 127 -3.57 -10.47 -12.09
CA LYS A 127 -3.69 -11.78 -12.76
C LYS A 127 -2.98 -11.82 -14.11
N PHE A 128 -2.95 -10.72 -14.85
CA PHE A 128 -2.31 -10.64 -16.17
C PHE A 128 -0.83 -10.22 -16.14
N PHE A 129 -0.38 -9.44 -15.14
CA PHE A 129 0.93 -8.78 -15.11
C PHE A 129 1.69 -9.00 -13.80
N THR A 130 1.74 -10.23 -13.30
CA THR A 130 2.32 -10.63 -12.00
C THR A 130 3.71 -10.07 -11.66
N ALA A 131 4.57 -9.79 -12.64
CA ALA A 131 5.92 -9.25 -12.43
C ALA A 131 6.11 -7.76 -12.82
N LYS A 132 5.07 -7.10 -13.39
CA LYS A 132 5.16 -5.72 -13.93
C LYS A 132 4.05 -4.78 -13.42
N THR A 133 3.20 -5.24 -12.50
CA THR A 133 2.14 -4.40 -11.93
C THR A 133 2.70 -3.18 -11.21
N GLU A 134 3.80 -3.34 -10.46
CA GLU A 134 4.40 -2.23 -9.72
C GLU A 134 4.98 -1.15 -10.65
N THR A 135 5.66 -1.55 -11.72
CA THR A 135 6.19 -0.60 -12.71
C THR A 135 5.07 0.13 -13.45
N PHE A 136 3.96 -0.54 -13.71
CA PHE A 136 2.76 0.09 -14.25
C PHE A 136 2.18 1.17 -13.32
N PHE A 137 2.05 0.88 -12.02
CA PHE A 137 1.53 1.87 -11.06
C PHE A 137 2.48 3.07 -10.90
N VAL A 138 3.79 2.83 -10.86
CA VAL A 138 4.79 3.89 -10.81
C VAL A 138 4.72 4.76 -12.08
N LEU A 139 4.57 4.16 -13.26
CA LEU A 139 4.40 4.90 -14.51
C LEU A 139 3.13 5.76 -14.49
N CYS A 140 2.02 5.22 -13.99
CA CYS A 140 0.79 5.99 -13.81
C CYS A 140 1.00 7.19 -12.86
N ALA A 141 1.76 7.02 -11.78
CA ALA A 141 2.05 8.08 -10.82
C ALA A 141 2.89 9.19 -11.44
N ILE A 142 3.92 8.82 -12.23
CA ILE A 142 4.76 9.76 -12.97
C ILE A 142 3.93 10.53 -14.00
N VAL A 143 3.10 9.85 -14.79
CA VAL A 143 2.22 10.48 -15.78
C VAL A 143 1.29 11.49 -15.10
N ARG A 144 0.71 11.11 -13.96
CA ARG A 144 -0.15 12.03 -13.20
C ARG A 144 0.62 13.25 -12.70
N LEU A 145 1.83 13.07 -12.16
CA LEU A 145 2.66 14.18 -11.68
C LEU A 145 2.99 15.17 -12.80
N ILE A 146 3.12 14.71 -14.05
CA ILE A 146 3.39 15.58 -15.21
C ILE A 146 2.12 16.34 -15.62
N ILE A 147 0.97 15.66 -15.69
CA ILE A 147 -0.27 16.23 -16.25
C ILE A 147 -1.01 17.11 -15.23
N ASP A 148 -1.06 16.69 -13.97
CA ASP A 148 -1.96 17.26 -12.94
C ASP A 148 -1.18 17.87 -11.76
N TYR A 149 0.03 18.38 -12.01
CA TYR A 149 0.94 18.85 -10.96
C TYR A 149 0.32 19.93 -10.06
N ASN A 150 -0.50 20.83 -10.62
CA ASN A 150 -1.13 21.92 -9.87
C ASN A 150 -2.14 21.44 -8.81
N ASN A 151 -2.85 20.33 -9.06
CA ASN A 151 -3.87 19.83 -8.12
C ASN A 151 -3.29 18.91 -7.04
N ILE A 152 -2.16 18.23 -7.31
CA ILE A 152 -1.58 17.22 -6.41
C ILE A 152 -1.12 17.81 -5.07
N TYR A 153 -0.77 19.10 -5.04
CA TYR A 153 -0.33 19.76 -3.80
C TYR A 153 -1.48 20.44 -3.04
N THR A 154 -2.72 20.33 -3.53
CA THR A 154 -3.86 20.99 -2.89
C THR A 154 -4.38 20.20 -1.68
N ILE A 155 -4.75 20.90 -0.61
CA ILE A 155 -5.33 20.31 0.61
C ILE A 155 -6.56 19.42 0.31
N PRO A 156 -7.50 19.82 -0.57
CA PRO A 156 -8.65 18.99 -0.91
C PRO A 156 -8.27 17.69 -1.62
N PHE A 157 -7.24 17.72 -2.47
CA PHE A 157 -6.71 16.52 -3.08
C PHE A 157 -6.12 15.59 -2.04
N LEU A 158 -5.26 16.10 -1.15
CA LEU A 158 -4.63 15.30 -0.09
C LEU A 158 -5.69 14.61 0.79
N TYR A 159 -6.74 15.33 1.20
CA TYR A 159 -7.84 14.74 1.97
C TYR A 159 -8.54 13.59 1.22
N LYS A 160 -8.91 13.80 -0.05
CA LYS A 160 -9.55 12.76 -0.88
C LYS A 160 -8.62 11.59 -1.13
N PHE A 161 -7.34 11.86 -1.32
CA PHE A 161 -6.31 10.87 -1.56
C PHE A 161 -6.14 9.95 -0.34
N PHE A 162 -5.95 10.52 0.85
CA PHE A 162 -5.77 9.76 2.08
C PHE A 162 -7.01 8.97 2.48
N THR A 163 -8.21 9.54 2.30
CA THR A 163 -9.48 8.83 2.57
C THR A 163 -9.71 7.65 1.61
N THR A 164 -9.44 7.83 0.31
CA THR A 164 -9.53 6.76 -0.69
C THR A 164 -8.50 5.67 -0.43
N LEU A 165 -7.27 6.06 -0.09
CA LEU A 165 -6.19 5.16 0.28
C LEU A 165 -6.56 4.31 1.50
N PHE A 166 -7.07 4.95 2.55
CA PHE A 166 -7.55 4.26 3.74
C PHE A 166 -8.63 3.22 3.41
N VAL A 167 -9.69 3.62 2.70
CA VAL A 167 -10.83 2.72 2.42
C VAL A 167 -10.46 1.56 1.51
N PHE A 168 -9.61 1.75 0.51
CA PHE A 168 -9.20 0.62 -0.33
C PHE A 168 -8.24 -0.32 0.38
N ILE A 169 -7.37 0.16 1.30
CA ILE A 169 -6.60 -0.73 2.18
C ILE A 169 -7.56 -1.58 3.02
N VAL A 170 -8.59 -0.95 3.58
CA VAL A 170 -9.64 -1.63 4.35
C VAL A 170 -10.39 -2.63 3.48
N LEU A 171 -10.78 -2.31 2.24
CA LEU A 171 -11.52 -3.24 1.38
C LEU A 171 -10.67 -4.40 0.86
N ARG A 172 -9.41 -4.14 0.51
CA ARG A 172 -8.45 -5.20 0.15
C ARG A 172 -8.23 -6.19 1.29
N PHE A 173 -8.47 -5.77 2.52
CA PHE A 173 -8.36 -6.65 3.66
C PHE A 173 -9.48 -7.71 3.72
N PHE A 174 -10.68 -7.39 3.24
CA PHE A 174 -11.86 -8.25 3.34
C PHE A 174 -12.05 -9.23 2.16
N VAL A 175 -11.24 -9.11 1.10
CA VAL A 175 -11.35 -9.90 -0.14
C VAL A 175 -10.02 -10.58 -0.45
#